data_AF-A0AAD9XA96-F1
#
_entry.id   AF-A0AAD9XA96-F1
#
_cell.length_a   1.000
_cell.length_b   1.000
_cell.length_c   1.000
_cell.angle_alpha   90.00
_cell.angle_beta   90.00
_cell.angle_gamma   90.00
#
_symmetry.space_group_name_H-M   'P 1'
#
loop_
_entity.id
_entity.type
_entity.pdbx_description
1 polymer ?
#
loop_
_entity_poly.entity_id
_entity_poly.type
_entity_poly.pdbx_seq_one_letter_code
_entity_poly.pdbx_strand_id
1 'polypeptide(L)'
;MEVIETYEITHRILSITFDNASANTSSIALFVARNIPQDGGYFFHQRCACHIINLVVQAGLKQVSDQIDRIRDAIYWICSSNPRFSEFKRHCKLNSLKPRRFQTDMPVRWNSTYLMLQNCLEYDTTITCFYNMKLTKTGQLSPKLLSTDDWYVAKIFVQFLKFFYNATVILSGVYYPTSSQAIHHIVEMSELLNSYREDEHLGAAVVVMETNLKKYWANIPLLYALSAIIDPRVKLSGLEVLLEFIGINLSIDYSEQITDIRTKLFEIFHIYETRFGNIDIPQSTRPETEPKQTSWSLLKRRKKNKSASTSSGQRSSPSSCTELIRYLEAQFDDVEDKKEFDLLLWWKTYTYRYPVLSHLARDVLVIPVSTVSSEKAFSTNGRIIEPRRSCLSPETVEVLTCLRDWEHAKKRLQNLTVDKELNLNFDNLCIDDPSGSGQG
;
A
#
# COMPACT_ATOMS: atom_id res chain seq x y z
N MET A 1 -5.29 -17.42 20.03
CA MET A 1 -4.16 -18.05 20.74
C MET A 1 -3.94 -19.45 20.21
N GLU A 2 -4.99 -20.25 20.09
CA GLU A 2 -4.97 -21.60 19.50
C GLU A 2 -4.07 -21.73 18.26
N VAL A 3 -4.27 -20.93 17.20
CA VAL A 3 -3.40 -20.98 16.00
C VAL A 3 -1.90 -20.83 16.32
N ILE A 4 -1.53 -19.92 17.23
CA ILE A 4 -0.13 -19.66 17.56
C ILE A 4 0.49 -20.84 18.32
N GLU A 5 -0.32 -21.49 19.17
CA GLU A 5 0.05 -22.68 19.93
C GLU A 5 0.12 -23.91 19.03
N THR A 6 -0.86 -24.09 18.14
CA THR A 6 -0.92 -25.20 17.16
C THR A 6 0.32 -25.24 16.26
N TYR A 7 0.82 -24.07 15.85
CA TYR A 7 2.03 -23.96 15.02
C TYR A 7 3.32 -23.79 15.83
N GLU A 8 3.26 -23.82 17.17
CA GLU A 8 4.41 -23.70 18.08
C GLU A 8 5.27 -22.44 17.86
N ILE A 9 4.62 -21.32 17.52
CA ILE A 9 5.31 -20.05 17.19
C ILE A 9 5.18 -18.96 18.27
N THR A 10 4.70 -19.29 19.46
CA THR A 10 4.43 -18.34 20.55
C THR A 10 5.55 -17.34 20.81
N HIS A 11 6.81 -17.80 20.81
CA HIS A 11 7.99 -16.97 21.07
C HIS A 11 8.73 -16.50 19.80
N ARG A 12 8.11 -16.69 18.63
CA ARG A 12 8.71 -16.39 17.31
C ARG A 12 7.95 -15.29 16.57
N ILE A 13 7.12 -14.53 17.27
CA ILE A 13 6.30 -13.47 16.69
C ILE A 13 7.02 -12.13 16.81
N LEU A 14 7.46 -11.63 15.66
CA LEU A 14 8.14 -10.34 15.55
C LEU A 14 7.16 -9.16 15.45
N SER A 15 6.04 -9.36 14.76
CA SER A 15 5.10 -8.29 14.47
C SER A 15 3.67 -8.79 14.31
N ILE A 16 2.72 -7.90 14.55
CA ILE A 16 1.30 -8.09 14.24
C ILE A 16 0.77 -6.85 13.52
N THR A 17 0.10 -7.12 12.40
CA THR A 17 -0.60 -6.14 11.57
C THR A 17 -2.10 -6.42 11.64
N PHE A 18 -2.89 -5.47 12.12
CA PHE A 18 -4.35 -5.60 12.20
C PHE A 18 -5.08 -4.48 11.46
N ASP A 19 -6.33 -4.72 11.06
CA ASP A 19 -7.22 -3.66 10.62
C ASP A 19 -7.63 -2.75 11.80
N ASN A 20 -8.28 -1.63 11.49
CA ASN A 20 -8.58 -0.59 12.49
C ASN A 20 -9.88 -0.87 13.27
N ALA A 21 -10.10 -2.12 13.68
CA ALA A 21 -11.22 -2.51 14.53
C ALA A 21 -10.90 -2.29 16.02
N SER A 22 -11.88 -1.81 16.80
CA SER A 22 -11.71 -1.55 18.23
C SER A 22 -11.36 -2.81 19.02
N ALA A 23 -11.92 -3.97 18.64
CA ALA A 23 -11.64 -5.26 19.27
C ALA A 23 -10.15 -5.62 19.23
N ASN A 24 -9.45 -5.32 18.14
CA ASN A 24 -8.02 -5.62 17.98
C ASN A 24 -7.15 -4.87 18.99
N THR A 25 -7.57 -3.67 19.40
CA THR A 25 -6.81 -2.84 20.35
C THR A 25 -6.83 -3.44 21.77
N SER A 26 -7.92 -4.08 22.17
CA SER A 26 -7.99 -4.78 23.45
C SER A 26 -7.25 -6.12 23.40
N SER A 27 -7.37 -6.84 22.27
CA SER A 27 -6.73 -8.13 22.08
C SER A 27 -5.20 -8.05 22.02
N ILE A 28 -4.64 -6.99 21.43
CA ILE A 28 -3.18 -6.84 21.33
C ILE A 28 -2.52 -6.63 22.70
N ALA A 29 -3.15 -5.90 23.62
CA ALA A 29 -2.60 -5.68 24.95
C ALA A 29 -2.46 -7.01 25.72
N LEU A 30 -3.50 -7.86 25.65
CA LEU A 30 -3.46 -9.21 26.22
C LEU A 30 -2.45 -10.11 25.51
N PHE A 31 -2.34 -9.99 24.19
CA PHE A 31 -1.39 -10.75 23.39
C PHE A 31 0.06 -10.43 23.76
N VAL A 32 0.39 -9.13 23.81
CA VAL A 32 1.70 -8.59 24.17
C VAL A 32 2.12 -9.08 25.55
N ALA A 33 1.23 -8.96 26.54
CA ALA A 33 1.50 -9.34 27.91
C ALA A 33 1.78 -10.84 28.11
N ARG A 34 1.25 -11.70 27.22
CA ARG A 34 1.36 -13.17 27.37
C ARG A 34 2.47 -13.80 26.54
N ASN A 35 2.83 -13.23 25.38
CA ASN A 35 3.56 -13.98 24.35
C ASN A 35 4.87 -13.35 23.90
N ILE A 36 5.11 -12.08 24.21
CA ILE A 36 6.39 -11.45 23.86
C ILE A 36 7.41 -11.85 24.94
N PRO A 37 8.52 -12.50 24.56
CA PRO A 37 9.52 -12.94 25.53
C PRO A 37 10.05 -11.76 26.35
N GLN A 38 10.21 -11.95 27.66
CA GLN A 38 10.88 -10.98 28.55
C GLN A 38 12.38 -10.84 28.22
N ASP A 39 12.88 -11.69 27.32
CA ASP A 39 14.24 -11.87 26.82
C ASP A 39 14.73 -10.70 25.93
N GLY A 40 14.09 -9.53 26.07
CA GLY A 40 14.55 -8.26 25.47
C GLY A 40 14.33 -8.10 23.97
N GLY A 41 13.37 -8.79 23.34
CA GLY A 41 13.04 -8.57 21.93
C GLY A 41 12.16 -7.34 21.71
N TYR A 42 12.21 -6.72 20.53
CA TYR A 42 11.26 -5.65 20.16
C TYR A 42 10.10 -6.21 19.33
N PHE A 43 8.88 -5.86 19.70
CA PHE A 43 7.65 -6.29 19.01
C PHE A 43 7.01 -5.13 18.27
N PHE A 44 6.71 -5.35 16.97
CA PHE A 44 6.04 -4.34 16.15
C PHE A 44 4.55 -4.60 16.07
N HIS A 45 3.76 -3.71 16.67
CA HIS A 45 2.33 -3.65 16.41
C HIS A 45 2.01 -2.45 15.51
N GLN A 46 1.27 -2.70 14.44
CA GLN A 46 0.86 -1.63 13.52
C GLN A 46 -0.51 -1.88 12.91
N ARG A 47 -1.15 -0.80 12.46
CA ARG A 47 -2.43 -0.84 11.76
C ARG A 47 -2.21 -1.00 10.26
N CYS A 48 -3.07 -1.76 9.60
CA CYS A 48 -3.04 -1.96 8.16
C CYS A 48 -3.09 -0.62 7.41
N ALA A 49 -2.02 -0.29 6.68
CA ALA A 49 -1.92 0.93 5.89
C ALA A 49 -3.01 1.00 4.80
N CYS A 50 -3.27 -0.11 4.09
CA CYS A 50 -4.32 -0.17 3.08
C CYS A 50 -5.72 0.04 3.66
N HIS A 51 -5.96 -0.43 4.90
CA HIS A 51 -7.23 -0.18 5.58
C HIS A 51 -7.36 1.29 5.98
N ILE A 52 -6.28 1.93 6.45
CA ILE A 52 -6.24 3.37 6.70
C ILE A 52 -6.53 4.15 5.42
N ILE A 53 -5.90 3.80 4.30
CA ILE A 53 -6.16 4.41 2.98
C ILE A 53 -7.64 4.26 2.61
N ASN A 54 -8.22 3.07 2.80
CA ASN A 54 -9.66 2.85 2.59
C ASN A 54 -10.50 3.80 3.46
N LEU A 55 -10.20 3.97 4.74
CA LEU A 55 -10.93 4.89 5.61
C LEU A 55 -10.82 6.35 5.16
N VAL A 56 -9.63 6.77 4.72
CA VAL A 56 -9.38 8.12 4.17
C VAL A 56 -10.24 8.33 2.92
N VAL A 57 -10.11 7.45 1.91
CA VAL A 57 -10.82 7.59 0.63
C VAL A 57 -12.34 7.48 0.80
N GLN A 58 -12.82 6.56 1.62
CA GLN A 58 -14.26 6.42 1.90
C GLN A 58 -14.85 7.68 2.52
N ALA A 59 -14.09 8.41 3.32
CA ALA A 59 -14.57 9.66 3.88
C ALA A 59 -14.68 10.78 2.83
N GLY A 60 -13.76 10.82 1.86
CA GLY A 60 -13.84 11.72 0.71
C GLY A 60 -14.99 11.35 -0.24
N LEU A 61 -15.16 10.06 -0.55
CA LEU A 61 -16.23 9.53 -1.39
C LEU A 61 -17.62 9.95 -0.92
N LYS A 62 -17.84 10.05 0.39
CA LYS A 62 -19.12 10.50 0.96
C LYS A 62 -19.50 11.92 0.52
N GLN A 63 -18.52 12.79 0.25
CA GLN A 63 -18.76 14.17 -0.20
C GLN A 63 -19.21 14.27 -1.66
N VAL A 64 -18.95 13.24 -2.47
CA VAL A 64 -19.30 13.19 -3.91
C VAL A 64 -20.23 12.01 -4.22
N SER A 65 -20.96 11.54 -3.21
CA SER A 65 -21.75 10.30 -3.29
C SER A 65 -22.90 10.41 -4.29
N ASP A 66 -23.59 11.55 -4.38
CA ASP A 66 -24.75 11.71 -5.25
C ASP A 66 -24.46 11.48 -6.74
N GLN A 67 -23.36 12.02 -7.27
CA GLN A 67 -22.92 11.84 -8.66
C GLN A 67 -22.55 10.38 -8.92
N ILE A 68 -21.78 9.78 -8.00
CA ILE A 68 -21.33 8.39 -8.12
C ILE A 68 -22.52 7.42 -8.03
N ASP A 69 -23.48 7.70 -7.16
CA ASP A 69 -24.70 6.92 -6.98
C ASP A 69 -25.53 6.90 -8.27
N ARG A 70 -25.67 8.05 -8.97
CA ARG A 70 -26.37 8.10 -10.27
C ARG A 70 -25.67 7.24 -11.33
N ILE A 71 -24.35 7.27 -11.40
CA ILE A 71 -23.59 6.41 -12.31
C ILE A 71 -23.78 4.94 -11.94
N ARG A 72 -23.69 4.60 -10.65
CA ARG A 72 -23.90 3.24 -10.14
C ARG A 72 -25.28 2.71 -10.49
N ASP A 73 -26.33 3.50 -10.29
CA ASP A 73 -27.71 3.16 -10.61
C ASP A 73 -27.88 2.88 -12.11
N ALA A 74 -27.28 3.71 -12.96
CA ALA A 74 -27.31 3.50 -14.41
C ALA A 74 -26.62 2.20 -14.82
N ILE A 75 -25.43 1.93 -14.27
CA ILE A 75 -24.69 0.68 -14.52
C ILE A 75 -25.47 -0.54 -14.05
N TYR A 76 -26.01 -0.49 -12.83
CA TYR A 76 -26.85 -1.55 -12.28
C TYR A 76 -28.06 -1.80 -13.18
N TRP A 77 -28.76 -0.74 -13.59
CA TRP A 77 -29.95 -0.84 -14.44
C TRP A 77 -29.62 -1.46 -15.80
N ILE A 78 -28.55 -1.03 -16.46
CA ILE A 78 -28.14 -1.56 -17.76
C ILE A 78 -27.74 -3.04 -17.64
N CYS A 79 -26.92 -3.37 -16.65
CA CYS A 79 -26.22 -4.66 -16.58
C CYS A 79 -26.94 -5.74 -15.77
N SER A 80 -28.00 -5.41 -15.02
CA SER A 80 -28.77 -6.40 -14.24
C SER A 80 -29.70 -7.27 -15.09
N SER A 81 -30.01 -6.89 -16.33
CA SER A 81 -30.96 -7.59 -17.20
C SER A 81 -30.34 -7.92 -18.55
N ASN A 82 -30.39 -9.20 -18.94
CA ASN A 82 -29.84 -9.66 -20.22
C ASN A 82 -30.51 -8.99 -21.44
N PRO A 83 -31.85 -8.78 -21.48
CA PRO A 83 -32.47 -7.97 -22.54
C PRO A 83 -31.94 -6.53 -22.61
N ARG A 84 -31.94 -5.79 -21.49
CA ARG A 84 -31.43 -4.40 -21.44
C ARG A 84 -29.97 -4.34 -21.88
N PHE A 85 -29.15 -5.27 -21.40
CA PHE A 85 -27.75 -5.35 -21.78
C PHE A 85 -27.57 -5.68 -23.26
N SER A 86 -28.37 -6.59 -23.84
CA SER A 86 -28.30 -6.91 -25.28
C SER A 86 -28.62 -5.71 -26.15
N GLU A 87 -29.60 -4.89 -25.76
CA GLU A 87 -29.88 -3.63 -26.43
C GLU A 87 -28.75 -2.61 -26.28
N PHE A 88 -28.15 -2.52 -25.09
CA PHE A 88 -26.99 -1.67 -24.84
C PHE A 88 -25.81 -2.08 -25.72
N LYS A 89 -25.53 -3.39 -25.89
CA LYS A 89 -24.49 -3.87 -26.82
C LYS A 89 -24.71 -3.35 -28.24
N ARG A 90 -25.96 -3.40 -28.74
CA ARG A 90 -26.30 -2.87 -30.05
C ARG A 90 -26.07 -1.36 -30.10
N HIS A 91 -26.41 -0.64 -29.04
CA HIS A 91 -26.16 0.80 -28.92
C HIS A 91 -24.66 1.14 -28.91
N CYS A 92 -23.81 0.36 -28.24
CA CYS A 92 -22.36 0.51 -28.30
C CYS A 92 -21.83 0.35 -29.72
N LYS A 93 -22.25 -0.71 -30.44
CA LYS A 93 -21.83 -0.95 -31.83
C LYS A 93 -22.21 0.20 -32.76
N LEU A 94 -23.39 0.78 -32.59
CA LEU A 94 -23.84 1.95 -33.38
C LEU A 94 -22.99 3.20 -33.12
N ASN A 95 -22.44 3.35 -31.91
CA ASN A 95 -21.55 4.45 -31.54
C ASN A 95 -20.06 4.09 -31.73
N SER A 96 -19.74 3.04 -32.50
CA SER A 96 -18.37 2.57 -32.75
C SER A 96 -17.56 2.20 -31.49
N LEU A 97 -18.25 1.78 -30.42
CA LEU A 97 -17.61 1.29 -29.19
C LEU A 97 -17.71 -0.24 -29.09
N LYS A 98 -16.65 -0.86 -28.56
CA LYS A 98 -16.65 -2.31 -28.26
C LYS A 98 -17.67 -2.58 -27.15
N PRO A 99 -18.62 -3.53 -27.31
CA PRO A 99 -19.55 -3.83 -26.24
C PRO A 99 -18.83 -4.41 -25.01
N ARG A 100 -19.02 -3.75 -23.87
CA ARG A 100 -18.47 -4.16 -22.58
C ARG A 100 -19.59 -4.28 -21.55
N ARG A 101 -19.58 -5.34 -20.75
CA ARG A 101 -20.45 -5.42 -19.57
C ARG A 101 -19.76 -4.71 -18.41
N PHE A 102 -20.50 -3.92 -17.65
CA PHE A 102 -19.97 -3.28 -16.45
C PHE A 102 -20.45 -4.04 -15.22
N GLN A 103 -19.60 -4.08 -14.20
CA GLN A 103 -19.96 -4.61 -12.89
C GLN A 103 -20.15 -3.44 -11.94
N THR A 104 -21.20 -3.49 -11.11
CA THR A 104 -21.37 -2.54 -10.01
C THR A 104 -20.29 -2.76 -8.97
N ASP A 105 -19.82 -1.67 -8.38
CA ASP A 105 -18.88 -1.70 -7.27
C ASP A 105 -19.46 -2.35 -6.01
N MET A 106 -18.57 -2.63 -5.07
CA MET A 106 -18.86 -2.98 -3.68
C MET A 106 -18.61 -1.72 -2.85
N PRO A 107 -19.64 -0.95 -2.45
CA PRO A 107 -19.46 0.37 -1.86
C PRO A 107 -18.59 0.41 -0.60
N VAL A 108 -18.52 -0.69 0.15
CA VAL A 108 -17.64 -0.82 1.33
C VAL A 108 -16.14 -0.91 0.97
N ARG A 109 -15.79 -1.22 -0.29
CA ARG A 109 -14.42 -1.34 -0.80
C ARG A 109 -14.18 -0.33 -1.93
N TRP A 110 -13.58 0.80 -1.59
CA TRP A 110 -13.43 1.93 -2.49
C TRP A 110 -12.67 1.61 -3.81
N ASN A 111 -11.71 0.67 -3.80
CA ASN A 111 -11.02 0.22 -5.02
C ASN A 111 -12.02 -0.23 -6.10
N SER A 112 -13.10 -0.91 -5.71
CA SER A 112 -14.11 -1.37 -6.66
C SER A 112 -14.91 -0.20 -7.27
N THR A 113 -15.16 0.85 -6.50
CA THR A 113 -15.78 2.09 -6.98
C THR A 113 -14.85 2.80 -7.97
N TYR A 114 -13.57 2.91 -7.64
CA TYR A 114 -12.56 3.47 -8.54
C TYR A 114 -12.52 2.72 -9.89
N LEU A 115 -12.46 1.37 -9.84
CA LEU A 115 -12.43 0.54 -11.04
C LEU A 115 -13.72 0.61 -11.85
N MET A 116 -14.89 0.63 -11.19
CA MET A 116 -16.17 0.84 -11.88
C MET A 116 -16.15 2.16 -12.64
N LEU A 117 -15.82 3.27 -11.97
CA LEU A 117 -15.78 4.59 -12.59
C LEU A 117 -14.79 4.64 -13.74
N GLN A 118 -13.53 4.24 -13.50
CA GLN A 118 -12.46 4.23 -14.50
C GLN A 118 -12.88 3.50 -15.78
N ASN A 119 -13.50 2.33 -15.64
CA ASN A 119 -13.94 1.53 -16.78
C ASN A 119 -15.14 2.12 -17.53
N CYS A 120 -15.98 2.91 -16.85
CA CYS A 120 -17.14 3.56 -17.45
C CYS A 120 -16.80 4.86 -18.18
N LEU A 121 -15.67 5.51 -17.87
CA LEU A 121 -15.32 6.83 -18.42
C LEU A 121 -15.26 6.86 -19.95
N GLU A 122 -14.80 5.78 -20.59
CA GLU A 122 -14.75 5.68 -22.07
C GLU A 122 -16.15 5.58 -22.71
N TYR A 123 -17.18 5.29 -21.92
CA TYR A 123 -18.54 5.04 -22.37
C TYR A 123 -19.52 6.11 -21.87
N ASP A 124 -19.03 7.21 -21.30
CA ASP A 124 -19.83 8.26 -20.64
C ASP A 124 -21.06 8.71 -21.45
N THR A 125 -20.85 9.02 -22.72
CA THR A 125 -21.84 9.53 -23.66
C THR A 125 -22.83 8.42 -24.04
N THR A 126 -22.32 7.23 -24.32
CA THR A 126 -23.13 6.07 -24.73
C THR A 126 -24.02 5.57 -23.59
N ILE A 127 -23.48 5.52 -22.36
CA ILE A 127 -24.24 5.18 -21.15
C ILE A 127 -25.33 6.22 -20.91
N THR A 128 -24.97 7.51 -20.95
CA THR A 128 -25.91 8.61 -20.71
C THR A 128 -27.06 8.59 -21.71
N CYS A 129 -26.78 8.54 -23.01
CA CYS A 129 -27.80 8.54 -24.05
C CYS A 129 -28.72 7.32 -23.93
N PHE A 130 -28.15 6.13 -23.74
CA PHE A 130 -28.95 4.90 -23.64
C PHE A 130 -29.84 4.89 -22.40
N TYR A 131 -29.27 5.19 -21.23
CA TYR A 131 -29.97 5.17 -19.95
C TYR A 131 -31.08 6.21 -19.91
N ASN A 132 -30.75 7.46 -20.26
CA ASN A 132 -31.73 8.55 -20.26
C ASN A 132 -32.86 8.27 -21.25
N MET A 133 -32.57 7.87 -22.51
CA MET A 133 -33.59 7.56 -23.52
C MET A 133 -34.58 6.49 -23.01
N LYS A 134 -34.10 5.48 -22.29
CA LYS A 134 -34.95 4.40 -21.79
C LYS A 134 -35.81 4.83 -20.61
N LEU A 135 -35.25 5.60 -19.67
CA LEU A 135 -36.01 6.08 -18.52
C LEU A 135 -37.10 7.07 -18.91
N THR A 136 -36.85 7.98 -19.84
CA THR A 136 -37.87 8.95 -20.30
C THR A 136 -39.06 8.25 -20.96
N LYS A 137 -38.84 7.08 -21.59
CA LYS A 137 -39.90 6.26 -22.20
C LYS A 137 -40.75 5.48 -21.19
N THR A 138 -40.23 5.24 -19.98
CA THR A 138 -40.94 4.47 -18.95
C THR A 138 -41.93 5.29 -18.12
N GLY A 139 -42.07 6.60 -18.38
CA GLY A 139 -43.11 7.44 -17.75
C GLY A 139 -42.96 7.67 -16.24
N GLN A 140 -41.79 7.39 -15.66
CA GLN A 140 -41.52 7.71 -14.26
C GLN A 140 -41.54 9.23 -14.04
N LEU A 141 -42.25 9.69 -13.01
CA LEU A 141 -42.14 11.09 -12.57
C LEU A 141 -40.74 11.28 -11.95
N SER A 142 -39.98 12.26 -12.47
CA SER A 142 -38.63 12.64 -12.03
C SER A 142 -37.58 11.52 -12.01
N PRO A 143 -37.18 10.95 -13.17
CA PRO A 143 -36.04 10.03 -13.21
C PRO A 143 -34.75 10.76 -12.82
N LYS A 144 -33.91 10.15 -11.97
CA LYS A 144 -32.53 10.62 -11.73
C LYS A 144 -31.72 10.38 -13.00
N LEU A 145 -31.78 11.33 -13.94
CA LEU A 145 -31.07 11.26 -15.21
C LEU A 145 -29.58 11.50 -15.00
N LEU A 146 -28.78 10.88 -15.87
CA LEU A 146 -27.36 11.20 -15.97
C LEU A 146 -27.17 12.53 -16.68
N SER A 147 -26.27 13.34 -16.15
CA SER A 147 -25.88 14.65 -16.66
C SER A 147 -24.40 14.67 -17.05
N THR A 148 -23.99 15.69 -17.78
CA THR A 148 -22.58 15.93 -18.09
C THR A 148 -21.76 16.24 -16.83
N ASP A 149 -22.38 16.84 -15.81
CA ASP A 149 -21.75 17.14 -14.52
C ASP A 149 -21.32 15.87 -13.78
N ASP A 150 -22.15 14.82 -13.80
CA ASP A 150 -21.85 13.53 -13.17
C ASP A 150 -20.52 12.94 -13.69
N TRP A 151 -20.33 13.00 -15.01
CA TRP A 151 -19.12 12.48 -15.65
C TRP A 151 -17.93 13.41 -15.50
N TYR A 152 -18.14 14.72 -15.42
CA TYR A 152 -17.09 15.68 -15.14
C TYR A 152 -16.49 15.43 -13.75
N VAL A 153 -17.34 15.35 -12.72
CA VAL A 153 -16.92 15.01 -11.36
C VAL A 153 -16.24 13.64 -11.32
N ALA A 154 -16.82 12.62 -11.97
CA ALA A 154 -16.22 11.28 -12.01
C ALA A 154 -14.82 11.27 -12.66
N LYS A 155 -14.58 12.04 -13.72
CA LYS A 155 -13.26 12.14 -14.38
C LYS A 155 -12.21 12.74 -13.47
N ILE A 156 -12.51 13.87 -12.83
CA ILE A 156 -11.62 14.53 -11.87
C ILE A 156 -11.33 13.60 -10.69
N PHE A 157 -12.39 12.97 -10.16
CA PHE A 157 -12.29 12.09 -9.01
C PHE A 157 -11.47 10.82 -9.30
N VAL A 158 -11.61 10.21 -10.48
CA VAL A 158 -10.79 9.06 -10.91
C VAL A 158 -9.33 9.45 -11.06
N GLN A 159 -9.01 10.62 -11.62
CA GLN A 159 -7.62 11.08 -11.73
C GLN A 159 -6.99 11.26 -10.34
N PHE A 160 -7.72 11.90 -9.42
CA PHE A 160 -7.30 12.08 -8.04
C PHE A 160 -7.13 10.74 -7.28
N LEU A 161 -8.11 9.84 -7.37
CA LEU A 161 -8.09 8.55 -6.66
C LEU A 161 -7.07 7.55 -7.21
N LYS A 162 -6.65 7.69 -8.48
CA LYS A 162 -5.63 6.83 -9.09
C LYS A 162 -4.39 6.71 -8.22
N PHE A 163 -4.04 7.78 -7.54
CA PHE A 163 -2.89 7.84 -6.66
C PHE A 163 -3.02 6.92 -5.43
N PHE A 164 -4.12 7.05 -4.71
CA PHE A 164 -4.46 6.17 -3.58
C PHE A 164 -4.56 4.70 -4.02
N TYR A 165 -4.96 4.47 -5.28
CA TYR A 165 -5.17 3.12 -5.81
C TYR A 165 -3.82 2.48 -6.06
N ASN A 166 -2.91 3.21 -6.72
CA ASN A 166 -1.53 2.79 -6.91
C ASN A 166 -0.83 2.54 -5.57
N ALA A 167 -0.95 3.45 -4.60
CA ALA A 167 -0.39 3.26 -3.26
C ALA A 167 -0.94 2.00 -2.57
N THR A 168 -2.26 1.75 -2.67
CA THR A 168 -2.88 0.55 -2.11
C THR A 168 -2.37 -0.72 -2.77
N VAL A 169 -2.26 -0.73 -4.10
CA VAL A 169 -1.72 -1.86 -4.87
C VAL A 169 -0.28 -2.14 -4.44
N ILE A 170 0.56 -1.11 -4.35
CA ILE A 170 1.97 -1.24 -3.96
C ILE A 170 2.10 -1.73 -2.51
N LEU A 171 1.39 -1.13 -1.56
CA LEU A 171 1.47 -1.50 -0.15
C LEU A 171 0.81 -2.85 0.18
N SER A 172 0.01 -3.39 -0.74
CA SER A 172 -0.55 -4.76 -0.65
C SER A 172 0.38 -5.86 -1.17
N GLY A 173 1.59 -5.50 -1.62
CA GLY A 173 2.56 -6.45 -2.15
C GLY A 173 3.10 -7.45 -1.13
N VAL A 174 3.45 -8.64 -1.61
CA VAL A 174 3.97 -9.77 -0.81
C VAL A 174 5.46 -10.01 -1.04
N TYR A 175 5.93 -9.85 -2.28
CA TYR A 175 7.31 -10.23 -2.67
C TYR A 175 8.33 -9.09 -2.69
N TYR A 176 8.04 -7.97 -2.02
CA TYR A 176 8.99 -6.88 -1.83
C TYR A 176 8.72 -6.15 -0.50
N PRO A 177 9.72 -5.48 0.08
CA PRO A 177 9.53 -4.68 1.30
C PRO A 177 8.49 -3.59 1.10
N THR A 178 7.38 -3.67 1.84
CA THR A 178 6.31 -2.65 1.82
C THR A 178 6.48 -1.63 2.94
N SER A 179 7.17 -1.99 4.03
CA SER A 179 7.40 -1.12 5.19
C SER A 179 8.22 0.11 4.85
N SER A 180 9.33 -0.05 4.11
CA SER A 180 10.17 1.07 3.69
C SER A 180 9.46 2.02 2.71
N GLN A 181 8.47 1.52 1.96
CA GLN A 181 7.71 2.30 0.98
C GLN A 181 6.55 3.09 1.60
N ALA A 182 6.05 2.67 2.76
CA ALA A 182 4.86 3.25 3.39
C ALA A 182 5.00 4.76 3.60
N ILE A 183 6.12 5.23 4.14
CA ILE A 183 6.33 6.65 4.40
C ILE A 183 6.41 7.49 3.11
N HIS A 184 6.96 6.92 2.03
CA HIS A 184 7.01 7.61 0.74
C HIS A 184 5.60 7.87 0.24
N HIS A 185 4.71 6.87 0.31
CA HIS A 185 3.31 7.04 -0.06
C HIS A 185 2.56 8.02 0.87
N ILE A 186 2.95 8.17 2.13
CA ILE A 186 2.38 9.19 3.03
C ILE A 186 2.76 10.60 2.58
N VAL A 187 4.03 10.84 2.23
CA VAL A 187 4.50 12.13 1.65
C VAL A 187 3.67 12.46 0.41
N GLU A 188 3.69 11.53 -0.52
CA GLU A 188 2.96 11.52 -1.78
C GLU A 188 1.46 11.85 -1.62
N MET A 189 0.76 11.19 -0.68
CA MET A 189 -0.64 11.50 -0.38
C MET A 189 -0.82 12.88 0.25
N SER A 190 0.12 13.31 1.11
CA SER A 190 0.07 14.65 1.72
C SER A 190 0.24 15.76 0.69
N GLU A 191 1.13 15.57 -0.29
CA GLU A 191 1.35 16.52 -1.40
C GLU A 191 0.11 16.62 -2.27
N LEU A 192 -0.49 15.46 -2.61
CA LEU A 192 -1.70 15.42 -3.40
C LEU A 192 -2.85 16.15 -2.70
N LEU A 193 -3.11 15.86 -1.43
CA LEU A 193 -4.16 16.54 -0.66
C LEU A 193 -3.90 18.05 -0.57
N ASN A 194 -2.66 18.46 -0.37
CA ASN A 194 -2.33 19.88 -0.34
C ASN A 194 -2.59 20.58 -1.69
N SER A 195 -2.31 19.91 -2.81
CA SER A 195 -2.52 20.47 -4.16
C SER A 195 -3.99 20.65 -4.54
N TYR A 196 -4.90 19.82 -4.00
CA TYR A 196 -6.34 19.86 -4.27
C TYR A 196 -7.15 20.52 -3.14
N ARG A 197 -6.49 21.14 -2.15
CA ARG A 197 -7.15 21.76 -0.99
C ARG A 197 -8.16 22.83 -1.39
N GLU A 198 -7.81 23.65 -2.38
CA GLU A 198 -8.62 24.76 -2.88
C GLU A 198 -9.36 24.43 -4.19
N ASP A 199 -9.46 23.13 -4.54
CA ASP A 199 -10.18 22.70 -5.74
C ASP A 199 -11.69 22.90 -5.57
N GLU A 200 -12.36 23.43 -6.60
CA GLU A 200 -13.78 23.77 -6.58
C GLU A 200 -14.68 22.55 -6.30
N HIS A 201 -14.31 21.37 -6.81
CA HIS A 201 -15.14 20.16 -6.74
C HIS A 201 -14.63 19.19 -5.67
N LEU A 202 -13.32 19.14 -5.46
CA LEU A 202 -12.68 18.20 -4.53
C LEU A 202 -12.38 18.80 -3.16
N GLY A 203 -12.36 20.12 -2.98
CA GLY A 203 -11.91 20.77 -1.74
C GLY A 203 -12.61 20.22 -0.49
N ALA A 204 -13.93 20.05 -0.53
CA ALA A 204 -14.70 19.48 0.58
C ALA A 204 -14.30 18.01 0.89
N ALA A 205 -14.08 17.19 -0.15
CA ALA A 205 -13.59 15.82 0.01
C ALA A 205 -12.17 15.79 0.59
N VAL A 206 -11.29 16.64 0.07
CA VAL A 206 -9.88 16.74 0.46
C VAL A 206 -9.74 17.14 1.93
N VAL A 207 -10.51 18.12 2.42
CA VAL A 207 -10.47 18.53 3.83
C VAL A 207 -10.81 17.37 4.77
N VAL A 208 -11.83 16.57 4.43
CA VAL A 208 -12.23 15.40 5.25
C VAL A 208 -11.21 14.27 5.13
N MET A 209 -10.65 14.04 3.93
CA MET A 209 -9.59 13.06 3.70
C MET A 209 -8.32 13.41 4.48
N GLU A 210 -7.90 14.67 4.44
CA GLU A 210 -6.76 15.21 5.18
C GLU A 210 -6.95 15.05 6.68
N THR A 211 -8.14 15.39 7.21
CA THR A 211 -8.45 15.20 8.63
C THR A 211 -8.28 13.74 9.06
N ASN A 212 -8.73 12.79 8.23
CA ASN A 212 -8.52 11.37 8.50
C ASN A 212 -7.06 10.94 8.33
N LEU A 213 -6.34 11.47 7.35
CA LEU A 213 -4.92 11.19 7.16
C LEU A 213 -4.13 11.59 8.41
N LYS A 214 -4.36 12.81 8.91
CA LYS A 214 -3.77 13.32 10.16
C LYS A 214 -4.13 12.45 11.35
N LYS A 215 -5.39 12.06 11.49
CA LYS A 215 -5.86 11.19 12.58
C LYS A 215 -5.03 9.90 12.71
N TYR A 216 -4.60 9.31 11.59
CA TYR A 216 -3.87 8.03 11.60
C TYR A 216 -2.36 8.18 11.53
N TRP A 217 -1.84 9.25 10.90
CA TRP A 217 -0.42 9.41 10.63
C TRP A 217 0.19 10.71 11.17
N ALA A 218 -0.49 11.44 12.06
CA ALA A 218 0.16 12.50 12.85
C ALA A 218 1.27 11.95 13.75
N ASN A 219 1.23 10.67 14.09
CA ASN A 219 2.33 9.94 14.68
C ASN A 219 2.70 8.82 13.72
N ILE A 220 3.83 8.95 13.02
CA ILE A 220 4.29 7.94 12.08
C ILE A 220 4.65 6.64 12.83
N PRO A 221 4.13 5.47 12.41
CA PRO A 221 4.47 4.20 13.01
C PRO A 221 5.99 3.95 13.01
N LEU A 222 6.53 3.49 14.14
CA LEU A 222 7.96 3.23 14.28
C LEU A 222 8.49 2.27 13.20
N LEU A 223 7.69 1.29 12.79
CA LEU A 223 8.04 0.38 11.70
C LEU A 223 8.39 1.13 10.41
N TYR A 224 7.60 2.13 10.03
CA TYR A 224 7.77 2.88 8.78
C TYR A 224 9.03 3.74 8.88
N ALA A 225 9.25 4.36 10.03
CA ALA A 225 10.46 5.14 10.29
C ALA A 225 11.73 4.29 10.28
N LEU A 226 11.74 3.15 10.99
CA LEU A 226 12.92 2.27 11.04
C LEU A 226 13.21 1.62 9.69
N SER A 227 12.19 1.14 8.98
CA SER A 227 12.37 0.59 7.64
C SER A 227 12.90 1.63 6.64
N ALA A 228 12.48 2.89 6.74
CA ALA A 228 13.05 3.98 5.97
C ALA A 228 14.51 4.28 6.37
N ILE A 229 14.84 4.30 7.66
CA ILE A 229 16.24 4.48 8.13
C ILE A 229 17.14 3.35 7.62
N ILE A 230 16.61 2.12 7.60
CA ILE A 230 17.30 0.91 7.12
C ILE A 230 17.41 0.90 5.58
N ASP A 231 16.65 1.72 4.85
CA ASP A 231 16.92 1.94 3.43
C ASP A 231 18.18 2.81 3.28
N PRO A 232 19.26 2.30 2.66
CA PRO A 232 20.51 3.03 2.56
C PRO A 232 20.39 4.27 1.66
N ARG A 233 19.33 4.39 0.85
CA ARG A 233 19.04 5.59 0.04
C ARG A 233 18.40 6.71 0.86
N VAL A 234 17.72 6.36 1.95
CA VAL A 234 16.97 7.30 2.78
C VAL A 234 17.76 7.61 4.06
N LYS A 235 18.05 6.60 4.88
CA LYS A 235 18.71 6.77 6.20
C LYS A 235 17.98 7.75 7.11
N LEU A 236 18.59 8.06 8.25
CA LEU A 236 18.03 9.01 9.21
C LEU A 236 17.84 10.41 8.61
N SER A 237 18.81 10.90 7.84
CA SER A 237 18.69 12.22 7.21
C SER A 237 17.59 12.30 6.14
N GLY A 238 17.35 11.23 5.39
CA GLY A 238 16.23 11.18 4.46
C GLY A 238 14.90 11.10 5.19
N LEU A 239 14.82 10.36 6.30
CA LEU A 239 13.62 10.34 7.14
C LEU A 239 13.25 11.74 7.65
N GLU A 240 14.24 12.50 8.15
CA GLU A 240 14.02 13.89 8.61
C GLU A 240 13.42 14.75 7.49
N VAL A 241 13.92 14.62 6.26
CA VAL A 241 13.38 15.32 5.09
C VAL A 241 11.96 14.88 4.75
N LEU A 242 11.68 13.57 4.73
CA LEU A 242 10.33 13.06 4.45
C LEU A 242 9.32 13.56 5.49
N LEU A 243 9.69 13.58 6.77
CA LEU A 243 8.85 14.11 7.85
C LEU A 243 8.66 15.63 7.74
N GLU A 244 9.69 16.38 7.33
CA GLU A 244 9.56 17.82 7.04
C GLU A 244 8.52 18.07 5.94
N PHE A 245 8.54 17.30 4.84
CA PHE A 245 7.55 17.42 3.77
C PHE A 245 6.13 17.11 4.25
N ILE A 246 5.93 16.01 4.98
CA ILE A 246 4.61 15.67 5.55
C ILE A 246 4.16 16.78 6.50
N GLY A 247 5.08 17.28 7.33
CA GLY A 247 4.81 18.33 8.31
C GLY A 247 4.39 19.63 7.66
N ILE A 248 5.02 20.04 6.56
CA ILE A 248 4.64 21.22 5.77
C ILE A 248 3.24 21.03 5.17
N ASN A 249 2.99 19.91 4.49
CA ASN A 249 1.72 19.67 3.77
C ASN A 249 0.51 19.51 4.70
N LEU A 250 0.73 18.92 5.88
CA LEU A 250 -0.33 18.62 6.85
C LEU A 250 -0.31 19.56 8.06
N SER A 251 0.63 20.49 8.14
CA SER A 251 0.81 21.36 9.32
C SER A 251 0.96 20.55 10.62
N ILE A 252 1.88 19.59 10.61
CA ILE A 252 2.22 18.72 11.75
C ILE A 252 3.69 18.94 12.11
N ASP A 253 4.00 19.02 13.40
CA ASP A 253 5.39 19.05 13.88
C ASP A 253 5.84 17.65 14.29
N TYR A 254 6.93 17.17 13.68
CA TYR A 254 7.55 15.87 13.95
C TYR A 254 8.87 15.98 14.73
N SER A 255 9.24 17.18 15.21
CA SER A 255 10.52 17.43 15.89
C SER A 255 10.74 16.53 17.12
N GLU A 256 9.72 16.39 17.98
CA GLU A 256 9.73 15.49 19.13
C GLU A 256 9.81 14.02 18.68
N GLN A 257 8.97 13.64 17.71
CA GLN A 257 8.92 12.26 17.21
C GLN A 257 10.25 11.80 16.60
N ILE A 258 10.97 12.67 15.88
CA ILE A 258 12.28 12.33 15.30
C ILE A 258 13.27 11.95 16.41
N THR A 259 13.24 12.68 17.52
CA THR A 259 14.09 12.41 18.69
C THR A 259 13.75 11.06 19.30
N ASP A 260 12.46 10.75 19.47
CA ASP A 260 12.00 9.45 19.97
C ASP A 260 12.36 8.29 19.05
N ILE A 261 12.18 8.46 17.74
CA ILE A 261 12.56 7.45 16.74
C ILE A 261 14.06 7.17 16.82
N ARG A 262 14.88 8.22 16.94
CA ARG A 262 16.33 8.07 17.07
C ARG A 262 16.68 7.27 18.32
N THR A 263 16.11 7.60 19.48
CA THR A 263 16.34 6.85 20.72
C THR A 263 15.96 5.38 20.56
N LYS A 264 14.76 5.10 20.03
CA LYS A 264 14.29 3.73 19.80
C LYS A 264 15.14 2.95 18.80
N LEU A 265 15.70 3.60 17.78
CA LEU A 265 16.63 2.97 16.84
C LEU A 265 17.86 2.43 17.58
N PHE A 266 18.46 3.22 18.48
CA PHE A 266 19.62 2.78 19.26
C PHE A 266 19.26 1.67 20.26
N GLU A 267 18.11 1.79 20.95
CA GLU A 267 17.61 0.74 21.86
C GLU A 267 17.41 -0.60 21.14
N ILE A 268 16.72 -0.58 20.00
CA ILE A 268 16.46 -1.77 19.19
C ILE A 268 17.76 -2.32 18.63
N PHE A 269 18.67 -1.46 18.16
CA PHE A 269 19.97 -1.93 17.68
C PHE A 269 20.75 -2.63 18.78
N HIS A 270 20.75 -2.11 20.01
CA HIS A 270 21.41 -2.73 21.15
C HIS A 270 20.85 -4.14 21.46
N ILE A 271 19.54 -4.33 21.35
CA ILE A 271 18.90 -5.65 21.46
C ILE A 271 19.50 -6.64 20.44
N TYR A 272 19.72 -6.20 19.21
CA TYR A 272 20.32 -7.06 18.18
C TYR A 272 21.82 -7.27 18.42
N GLU A 273 22.53 -6.26 18.91
CA GLU A 273 23.95 -6.33 19.24
C GLU A 273 24.22 -7.38 20.32
N THR A 274 23.40 -7.42 21.37
CA THR A 274 23.52 -8.44 22.44
C THR A 274 23.27 -9.87 21.93
N ARG A 275 22.44 -10.02 20.88
CA ARG A 275 22.07 -11.33 20.31
C ARG A 275 23.05 -11.82 19.24
N PHE A 276 23.56 -10.92 18.40
CA PHE A 276 24.29 -11.26 17.18
C PHE A 276 25.73 -10.72 17.15
N GLY A 277 26.14 -9.89 18.11
CA GLY A 277 27.47 -9.25 18.12
C GLY A 277 28.66 -10.19 18.31
N ASN A 278 28.44 -11.41 18.81
CA ASN A 278 29.49 -12.41 19.07
C ASN A 278 29.63 -13.47 17.96
N ILE A 279 28.99 -13.29 16.79
CA ILE A 279 29.05 -14.27 15.70
C ILE A 279 30.20 -13.93 14.75
N ASP A 280 31.26 -14.75 14.76
CA ASP A 280 32.36 -14.66 13.79
C ASP A 280 31.88 -15.06 12.37
N ILE A 281 31.95 -14.13 11.42
CA ILE A 281 31.59 -14.39 10.02
C ILE A 281 32.85 -14.83 9.25
N PRO A 282 32.83 -15.96 8.50
CA PRO A 282 33.94 -16.40 7.67
C PRO A 282 34.26 -15.40 6.54
N GLN A 283 35.55 -15.09 6.34
CA GLN A 283 36.03 -14.15 5.33
C GLN A 283 35.74 -14.60 3.89
N SER A 284 35.13 -13.72 3.09
CA SER A 284 35.22 -13.79 1.62
C SER A 284 35.25 -12.38 1.01
N THR A 285 35.87 -12.30 -0.16
CA THR A 285 36.54 -11.17 -0.82
C THR A 285 35.72 -9.88 -1.00
N ARG A 286 36.41 -8.77 -0.72
CA ARG A 286 35.99 -7.36 -0.74
C ARG A 286 36.05 -6.76 -2.15
N PRO A 287 35.03 -6.04 -2.64
CA PRO A 287 35.20 -5.09 -3.74
C PRO A 287 35.51 -3.70 -3.19
N GLU A 288 36.64 -3.11 -3.59
CA GLU A 288 36.98 -1.70 -3.37
C GLU A 288 36.62 -0.89 -4.62
N THR A 289 35.80 0.15 -4.47
CA THR A 289 35.68 1.21 -5.48
C THR A 289 35.60 2.57 -4.78
N GLU A 290 36.48 3.48 -5.16
CA GLU A 290 36.57 4.87 -4.69
C GLU A 290 35.43 5.74 -5.26
N PRO A 291 34.89 6.73 -4.51
CA PRO A 291 33.73 7.49 -4.96
C PRO A 291 34.09 8.75 -5.75
N LYS A 292 33.37 8.98 -6.86
CA LYS A 292 33.24 10.26 -7.58
C LYS A 292 31.77 10.70 -7.58
N GLN A 293 31.55 12.01 -7.54
CA GLN A 293 30.35 12.73 -7.05
C GLN A 293 29.04 12.54 -7.87
N THR A 294 27.88 12.54 -7.19
CA THR A 294 26.51 12.32 -7.76
C THR A 294 25.43 13.34 -7.32
N SER A 295 24.26 13.28 -8.01
CA SER A 295 23.14 14.26 -8.11
C SER A 295 22.50 14.80 -6.82
N TRP A 296 22.46 14.03 -5.72
CA TRP A 296 21.97 14.55 -4.41
C TRP A 296 22.82 15.70 -3.84
N SER A 297 24.05 15.86 -4.34
CA SER A 297 24.89 17.03 -4.08
C SER A 297 24.31 18.34 -4.63
N LEU A 298 23.49 18.28 -5.69
CA LEU A 298 22.87 19.46 -6.31
C LEU A 298 21.77 20.06 -5.45
N LEU A 299 21.00 19.23 -4.72
CA LEU A 299 19.97 19.69 -3.80
C LEU A 299 20.58 20.26 -2.49
N LYS A 300 21.68 19.66 -2.01
CA LYS A 300 22.45 20.16 -0.85
C LYS A 300 23.17 21.49 -1.11
N ARG A 301 23.53 21.81 -2.37
CA ARG A 301 24.26 23.04 -2.73
C ARG A 301 23.43 24.33 -2.68
N ARG A 302 22.12 24.27 -2.39
CA ARG A 302 21.29 25.44 -2.10
C ARG A 302 21.32 25.92 -0.64
N LYS A 303 21.88 25.14 0.31
CA LYS A 303 21.77 25.44 1.75
C LYS A 303 23.08 25.45 2.56
N LYS A 304 24.28 25.23 1.97
CA LYS A 304 25.51 25.09 2.77
C LYS A 304 26.75 25.78 2.20
N ASN A 305 26.74 27.11 2.20
CA ASN A 305 27.98 27.90 2.25
C ASN A 305 28.09 28.50 3.66
N LYS A 306 28.77 27.79 4.57
CA LYS A 306 29.64 28.36 5.61
C LYS A 306 30.30 27.24 6.42
N SER A 307 31.61 27.40 6.55
CA SER A 307 32.54 26.81 7.52
C SER A 307 32.74 25.28 7.50
N ALA A 308 33.89 24.87 6.98
CA ALA A 308 34.56 23.62 7.33
C ALA A 308 35.93 23.95 7.94
N SER A 309 36.27 23.29 9.04
CA SER A 309 37.63 23.17 9.55
C SER A 309 37.79 21.80 10.19
N THR A 310 38.77 21.06 9.68
CA THR A 310 39.11 19.66 9.95
C THR A 310 40.03 19.55 11.16
N SER A 311 39.90 18.51 11.97
CA SER A 311 41.05 17.90 12.64
C SER A 311 40.87 16.39 12.84
N SER A 312 41.94 15.66 12.51
CA SER A 312 42.11 14.22 12.58
C SER A 312 42.59 13.77 13.96
N GLY A 313 42.13 12.61 14.45
CA GLY A 313 42.68 12.00 15.68
C GLY A 313 42.24 10.55 15.91
N GLN A 314 43.16 9.63 15.59
CA GLN A 314 43.48 8.31 16.18
C GLN A 314 42.37 7.29 16.54
N ARG A 315 42.58 6.07 16.02
CA ARG A 315 41.81 4.83 16.21
C ARG A 315 41.98 4.25 17.61
N SER A 316 40.89 4.17 18.36
CA SER A 316 40.64 3.15 19.36
C SER A 316 39.70 2.08 18.77
N SER A 317 39.84 0.85 19.26
CA SER A 317 39.01 -0.33 18.97
C SER A 317 37.50 -0.01 18.93
N PRO A 318 36.70 -0.57 17.99
CA PRO A 318 35.35 -0.10 17.76
C PRO A 318 34.46 -0.48 18.95
N SER A 319 34.06 0.52 19.71
CA SER A 319 33.02 0.42 20.73
C SER A 319 31.70 -0.04 20.10
N SER A 320 30.93 -0.82 20.85
CA SER A 320 29.49 -0.99 20.69
C SER A 320 28.81 0.35 20.32
N CYS A 321 27.85 0.32 19.38
CA CYS A 321 27.33 1.46 18.57
C CYS A 321 28.11 1.88 17.31
N THR A 322 29.37 1.45 17.10
CA THR A 322 30.13 1.89 15.91
C THR A 322 29.54 1.42 14.58
N GLU A 323 28.91 0.24 14.52
CA GLU A 323 28.33 -0.28 13.28
C GLU A 323 27.17 0.61 12.78
N LEU A 324 26.21 0.89 13.66
CA LEU A 324 25.05 1.72 13.34
C LEU A 324 25.47 3.14 12.96
N ILE A 325 26.37 3.76 13.73
CA ILE A 325 26.90 5.10 13.41
C ILE A 325 27.59 5.09 12.05
N ARG A 326 28.45 4.10 11.79
CA ARG A 326 29.13 3.93 10.49
C ARG A 326 28.14 3.74 9.34
N TYR A 327 27.02 3.06 9.56
CA TYR A 327 25.97 2.94 8.55
C TYR A 327 25.30 4.30 8.28
N LEU A 328 24.92 5.01 9.34
CA LEU A 328 24.24 6.31 9.23
C LEU A 328 25.13 7.38 8.56
N GLU A 329 26.44 7.34 8.81
CA GLU A 329 27.41 8.27 8.24
C GLU A 329 27.92 7.87 6.85
N ALA A 330 27.81 6.59 6.47
CA ALA A 330 28.26 6.14 5.16
C ALA A 330 27.49 6.88 4.05
N GLN A 331 28.18 7.19 2.96
CA GLN A 331 27.50 7.65 1.75
C GLN A 331 26.95 6.42 1.02
N PHE A 332 25.75 6.55 0.49
CA PHE A 332 25.22 5.57 -0.45
C PHE A 332 25.68 5.99 -1.84
N ASP A 333 26.62 5.23 -2.38
CA ASP A 333 27.01 5.36 -3.78
C ASP A 333 25.96 4.60 -4.59
N ASP A 334 25.17 5.35 -5.35
CA ASP A 334 24.20 4.81 -6.30
C ASP A 334 24.97 4.24 -7.50
N VAL A 335 25.58 3.06 -7.33
CA VAL A 335 26.50 2.49 -8.32
C VAL A 335 25.75 1.91 -9.52
N GLU A 336 24.42 1.85 -9.52
CA GLU A 336 23.70 1.22 -10.63
C GLU A 336 22.50 2.04 -11.10
N ASP A 337 22.66 2.61 -12.30
CA ASP A 337 21.62 2.85 -13.32
C ASP A 337 20.87 1.53 -13.69
N LYS A 338 20.61 0.63 -12.74
CA LYS A 338 19.72 -0.51 -12.92
C LYS A 338 18.34 -0.07 -12.52
N LYS A 339 17.39 -0.28 -13.45
CA LYS A 339 15.98 0.11 -13.33
C LYS A 339 15.24 -0.45 -12.10
N GLU A 340 15.86 -1.31 -11.27
CA GLU A 340 15.26 -1.84 -10.04
C GLU A 340 16.33 -2.07 -8.95
N PHE A 341 16.32 -1.24 -7.90
CA PHE A 341 17.12 -1.44 -6.69
C PHE A 341 16.43 -2.44 -5.76
N ASP A 342 17.08 -3.59 -5.50
CA ASP A 342 16.59 -4.59 -4.54
C ASP A 342 17.22 -4.37 -3.16
N LEU A 343 16.41 -3.83 -2.25
CA LEU A 343 16.80 -3.50 -0.89
C LEU A 343 17.22 -4.74 -0.07
N LEU A 344 16.55 -5.89 -0.23
CA LEU A 344 16.90 -7.10 0.51
C LEU A 344 18.19 -7.72 -0.02
N LEU A 345 18.40 -7.68 -1.33
CA LEU A 345 19.65 -8.12 -1.95
C LEU A 345 20.83 -7.23 -1.53
N TRP A 346 20.61 -5.93 -1.40
CA TRP A 346 21.62 -5.01 -0.87
C TRP A 346 22.04 -5.42 0.54
N TRP A 347 21.10 -5.63 1.47
CA TRP A 347 21.42 -6.06 2.84
C TRP A 347 22.13 -7.42 2.89
N LYS A 348 21.74 -8.36 2.02
CA LYS A 348 22.44 -9.64 1.87
C LYS A 348 23.89 -9.48 1.40
N THR A 349 24.14 -8.54 0.48
CA THR A 349 25.47 -8.28 -0.07
C THR A 349 26.38 -7.59 0.97
N TYR A 350 25.83 -6.66 1.75
CA TYR A 350 26.57 -5.90 2.75
C TYR A 350 26.57 -6.53 4.15
N THR A 351 26.12 -7.78 4.29
CA THR A 351 26.07 -8.50 5.57
C THR A 351 27.43 -8.55 6.28
N TYR A 352 28.53 -8.73 5.53
CA TYR A 352 29.87 -8.71 6.13
C TYR A 352 30.25 -7.33 6.68
N ARG A 353 29.81 -6.25 6.03
CA ARG A 353 30.09 -4.88 6.47
C ARG A 353 29.22 -4.49 7.65
N TYR A 354 27.99 -5.00 7.71
CA TYR A 354 26.98 -4.65 8.69
C TYR A 354 26.34 -5.92 9.29
N PRO A 355 27.09 -6.69 10.10
CA PRO A 355 26.66 -8.01 10.56
C PRO A 355 25.42 -7.96 11.45
N VAL A 356 25.37 -7.04 12.42
CA VAL A 356 24.24 -6.93 13.35
C VAL A 356 23.07 -6.24 12.65
N LEU A 357 23.34 -5.15 11.93
CA LEU A 357 22.32 -4.34 11.29
C LEU A 357 21.63 -5.09 10.14
N SER A 358 22.30 -6.02 9.46
CA SER A 358 21.66 -6.86 8.45
C SER A 358 20.61 -7.82 9.03
N HIS A 359 20.80 -8.27 10.28
CA HIS A 359 19.76 -9.04 10.98
C HIS A 359 18.55 -8.16 11.31
N LEU A 360 18.79 -6.95 11.83
CA LEU A 360 17.72 -5.97 12.08
C LEU A 360 16.99 -5.61 10.78
N ALA A 361 17.73 -5.39 9.69
CA ALA A 361 17.17 -5.04 8.40
C ALA A 361 16.28 -6.15 7.83
N ARG A 362 16.75 -7.41 7.89
CA ARG A 362 15.97 -8.56 7.47
C ARG A 362 14.65 -8.64 8.23
N ASP A 363 14.69 -8.45 9.54
CA ASP A 363 13.52 -8.61 10.39
C ASP A 363 12.53 -7.43 10.21
N VAL A 364 13.02 -6.19 10.07
CA VAL A 364 12.17 -5.00 9.90
C VAL A 364 11.56 -4.88 8.49
N LEU A 365 12.33 -5.17 7.44
CA LEU A 365 11.90 -4.94 6.05
C LEU A 365 10.88 -5.97 5.55
N VAL A 366 10.85 -7.16 6.14
CA VAL A 366 9.90 -8.23 5.76
C VAL A 366 8.52 -8.05 6.37
N ILE A 367 8.35 -7.12 7.33
CA ILE A 367 7.06 -6.90 7.97
C ILE A 367 6.11 -6.22 6.97
N PRO A 368 4.98 -6.87 6.60
CA PRO A 368 4.01 -6.28 5.70
C PRO A 368 3.20 -5.20 6.42
N VAL A 369 3.04 -4.06 5.76
CA VAL A 369 2.21 -2.96 6.29
C VAL A 369 0.72 -3.15 6.05
N SER A 370 0.32 -4.19 5.31
CA SER A 370 -1.06 -4.45 4.91
C SER A 370 -1.55 -5.85 5.30
N THR A 371 -2.80 -5.93 5.78
CA THR A 371 -3.57 -7.18 5.95
C THR A 371 -4.23 -7.65 4.65
N VAL A 372 -4.15 -6.91 3.54
CA VAL A 372 -4.87 -7.26 2.30
C VAL A 372 -4.45 -8.65 1.77
N SER A 373 -3.23 -9.10 2.06
CA SER A 373 -2.81 -10.47 1.74
C SER A 373 -3.65 -11.55 2.46
N SER A 374 -4.03 -11.32 3.74
CA SER A 374 -4.89 -12.27 4.48
C SER A 374 -6.36 -12.11 4.08
N GLU A 375 -6.86 -10.88 3.87
CA GLU A 375 -8.21 -10.66 3.32
C GLU A 375 -8.38 -11.29 1.94
N LYS A 376 -7.33 -11.29 1.11
CA LYS A 376 -7.29 -12.02 -0.16
C LYS A 376 -7.43 -13.52 0.05
N ALA A 377 -6.74 -14.09 1.03
CA ALA A 377 -6.89 -15.51 1.34
C ALA A 377 -8.36 -15.85 1.63
N PHE A 378 -9.05 -14.99 2.39
CA PHE A 378 -10.49 -15.14 2.70
C PHE A 378 -11.43 -14.83 1.52
N SER A 379 -11.16 -13.84 0.67
CA SER A 379 -12.01 -13.53 -0.48
C SER A 379 -11.88 -14.57 -1.60
N THR A 380 -10.67 -15.03 -1.87
CA THR A 380 -10.38 -16.10 -2.84
C THR A 380 -10.93 -17.44 -2.35
N ASN A 381 -11.10 -17.60 -1.03
CA ASN A 381 -11.78 -18.74 -0.42
C ASN A 381 -13.29 -18.79 -0.74
N GLY A 382 -13.89 -17.84 -1.46
CA GLY A 382 -15.26 -17.98 -1.97
C GLY A 382 -15.50 -19.21 -2.86
N ARG A 383 -14.44 -19.81 -3.43
CA ARG A 383 -14.49 -21.11 -4.13
C ARG A 383 -14.31 -22.33 -3.21
N ILE A 384 -13.75 -22.13 -2.01
CA ILE A 384 -13.60 -23.16 -0.98
C ILE A 384 -14.89 -23.21 -0.14
N ILE A 385 -15.34 -22.05 0.33
CA ILE A 385 -16.60 -21.80 1.01
C ILE A 385 -17.59 -21.22 -0.01
N GLU A 386 -18.02 -22.06 -0.95
CA GLU A 386 -19.07 -21.71 -1.91
C GLU A 386 -20.43 -22.12 -1.32
N PRO A 387 -21.57 -21.48 -1.67
CA PRO A 387 -22.90 -21.94 -1.25
C PRO A 387 -23.20 -23.42 -1.54
N ARG A 388 -22.53 -24.00 -2.54
CA ARG A 388 -22.62 -25.44 -2.91
C ARG A 388 -21.69 -26.35 -2.10
N ARG A 389 -20.73 -25.79 -1.35
CA ARG A 389 -19.72 -26.48 -0.53
C ARG A 389 -19.79 -26.00 0.93
N SER A 390 -21.00 -25.78 1.45
CA SER A 390 -21.25 -25.24 2.79
C SER A 390 -21.08 -26.24 3.94
N CYS A 391 -20.80 -27.52 3.66
CA CYS A 391 -20.67 -28.60 4.65
C CYS A 391 -19.22 -29.00 4.96
N LEU A 392 -18.22 -28.20 4.59
CA LEU A 392 -16.83 -28.47 4.96
C LEU A 392 -16.60 -28.21 6.44
N SER A 393 -15.85 -29.08 7.12
CA SER A 393 -15.44 -28.83 8.51
C SER A 393 -14.44 -27.66 8.57
N PRO A 394 -14.38 -26.91 9.68
CA PRO A 394 -13.41 -25.82 9.85
C PRO A 394 -11.96 -26.25 9.58
N GLU A 395 -11.58 -27.45 10.01
CA GLU A 395 -10.24 -28.03 9.80
C GLU A 395 -9.98 -28.28 8.32
N THR A 396 -10.99 -28.77 7.59
CA THR A 396 -10.87 -28.99 6.14
C THR A 396 -10.70 -27.67 5.39
N VAL A 397 -11.42 -26.62 5.82
CA VAL A 397 -11.29 -25.27 5.25
C VAL A 397 -9.90 -24.69 5.51
N GLU A 398 -9.36 -24.85 6.72
CA GLU A 398 -8.00 -24.43 7.06
C GLU A 398 -6.97 -25.12 6.16
N VAL A 399 -6.99 -26.45 6.09
CA VAL A 399 -6.04 -27.25 5.29
C VAL A 399 -6.10 -26.84 3.82
N LEU A 400 -7.30 -26.71 3.23
CA LEU A 400 -7.45 -26.29 1.83
C LEU A 400 -6.93 -24.85 1.60
N THR A 401 -7.11 -23.97 2.58
CA THR A 401 -6.61 -22.58 2.50
C THR A 401 -5.08 -22.56 2.52
N CYS A 402 -4.47 -23.28 3.46
CA CYS A 402 -3.01 -23.39 3.59
C CYS A 402 -2.38 -24.04 2.35
N LEU A 403 -2.91 -25.18 1.88
CA LEU A 403 -2.39 -25.87 0.70
C LEU A 403 -2.40 -24.98 -0.55
N ARG A 404 -3.51 -24.26 -0.77
CA ARG A 404 -3.61 -23.32 -1.90
C ARG A 404 -2.60 -22.18 -1.77
N ASP A 405 -2.48 -21.59 -0.58
CA ASP A 405 -1.53 -20.50 -0.35
C ASP A 405 -0.08 -20.96 -0.57
N TRP A 406 0.30 -22.14 -0.09
CA TRP A 406 1.62 -22.72 -0.31
C TRP A 406 1.90 -23.03 -1.79
N GLU A 407 0.90 -23.53 -2.52
CA GLU A 407 1.04 -23.75 -3.97
C GLU A 407 1.22 -22.42 -4.72
N HIS A 408 0.45 -21.40 -4.36
CA HIS A 408 0.60 -20.05 -4.90
C HIS A 408 1.96 -19.45 -4.55
N ALA A 409 2.46 -19.64 -3.33
CA ALA A 409 3.78 -19.19 -2.91
C ALA A 409 4.88 -19.83 -3.76
N LYS A 410 4.80 -21.15 -3.98
CA LYS A 410 5.75 -21.90 -4.83
C LYS A 410 5.79 -21.37 -6.26
N LYS A 411 4.64 -20.96 -6.80
CA LYS A 411 4.50 -20.40 -8.15
C LYS A 411 4.68 -18.86 -8.21
N ARG A 412 4.93 -18.21 -7.07
CA ARG A 412 4.95 -16.74 -6.91
C ARG A 412 3.67 -16.03 -7.39
N LEU A 413 2.51 -16.63 -7.13
CA LEU A 413 1.18 -16.14 -7.53
C LEU A 413 0.42 -15.42 -6.41
N GLN A 414 1.01 -15.28 -5.21
CA GLN A 414 0.35 -14.57 -4.11
C GLN A 414 0.19 -13.06 -4.42
N ASN A 415 1.05 -12.50 -5.27
CA ASN A 415 1.00 -11.11 -5.75
C ASN A 415 -0.05 -10.82 -6.84
N LEU A 416 -0.81 -11.81 -7.34
CA LEU A 416 -1.95 -11.53 -8.21
C LEU A 416 -3.00 -10.76 -7.39
N THR A 417 -2.91 -9.44 -7.35
CA THR A 417 -3.70 -8.60 -6.44
C THR A 417 -5.19 -8.85 -6.64
N VAL A 418 -5.99 -8.71 -5.58
CA VAL A 418 -7.46 -8.69 -5.69
C VAL A 418 -7.88 -7.64 -6.72
N ASP A 419 -7.11 -6.56 -6.87
CA ASP A 419 -7.37 -5.57 -7.90
C ASP A 419 -6.97 -6.03 -9.30
N LYS A 420 -5.99 -6.93 -9.49
CA LYS A 420 -5.75 -7.61 -10.77
C LYS A 420 -6.83 -8.66 -11.07
N GLU A 421 -7.33 -9.39 -10.10
CA GLU A 421 -8.48 -10.30 -10.30
C GLU A 421 -9.78 -9.52 -10.51
N LEU A 422 -10.00 -8.41 -9.79
CA LEU A 422 -11.10 -7.48 -10.03
C LEU A 422 -10.94 -6.85 -11.40
N ASN A 423 -9.74 -6.35 -11.76
CA ASN A 423 -9.46 -5.84 -13.11
C ASN A 423 -9.68 -6.91 -14.15
N LEU A 424 -9.18 -8.13 -13.96
CA LEU A 424 -9.45 -9.26 -14.85
C LEU A 424 -10.93 -9.59 -14.90
N ASN A 425 -11.68 -9.51 -13.80
CA ASN A 425 -13.13 -9.64 -13.82
C ASN A 425 -13.77 -8.51 -14.63
N PHE A 426 -13.33 -7.26 -14.47
CA PHE A 426 -13.77 -6.10 -15.26
C PHE A 426 -13.35 -6.20 -16.74
N ASP A 427 -12.20 -6.82 -17.04
CA ASP A 427 -11.59 -6.92 -18.37
C ASP A 427 -12.17 -8.13 -19.13
N ASN A 428 -12.44 -9.25 -18.45
CA ASN A 428 -13.14 -10.42 -18.99
C ASN A 428 -14.60 -10.13 -19.33
N LEU A 429 -15.13 -8.97 -18.91
CA LEU A 429 -16.44 -8.47 -19.35
C LEU A 429 -16.38 -7.75 -20.71
N CYS A 430 -15.18 -7.54 -21.27
CA CYS A 430 -15.02 -7.19 -22.67
C CYS A 430 -15.37 -8.40 -23.53
N ILE A 431 -16.34 -8.24 -24.43
CA ILE A 431 -16.77 -9.33 -25.29
C ILE A 431 -15.96 -9.26 -26.57
N ASP A 432 -15.06 -10.21 -26.77
CA ASP A 432 -14.52 -10.50 -28.10
C ASP A 432 -15.62 -11.26 -28.86
N ASP A 433 -16.15 -10.64 -29.92
CA ASP A 433 -17.00 -11.36 -30.86
C ASP A 433 -16.10 -12.31 -31.67
N PRO A 434 -16.33 -13.65 -31.66
CA PRO A 434 -15.64 -14.57 -32.55
C PRO A 434 -16.13 -14.46 -34.02
N SER A 435 -16.79 -13.37 -34.41
CA SER A 435 -17.39 -13.20 -35.74
C SER A 435 -16.65 -12.16 -36.59
N GLY A 436 -15.34 -12.37 -36.78
CA GLY A 436 -14.50 -11.55 -37.65
C GLY A 436 -13.52 -12.33 -38.53
N SER A 437 -13.53 -13.67 -38.49
CA SER A 437 -12.73 -14.49 -39.40
C SER A 437 -13.51 -15.73 -39.83
N GLY A 438 -13.84 -15.80 -41.12
CA GLY A 438 -14.35 -17.00 -41.77
C GLY A 438 -15.80 -16.93 -42.26
N GLN A 439 -15.98 -16.33 -43.45
CA GLN A 439 -16.62 -16.92 -44.65
C GLN A 439 -17.30 -15.82 -45.48
N GLY A 440 -16.86 -15.73 -46.73
CA GLY A 440 -17.22 -14.74 -47.74
C GLY A 440 -16.05 -14.53 -48.67
#